data_AF-A0A849PM10-F1
#
_entry.id   AF-A0A849PM10-F1
#
_cell.length_a   1.000
_cell.length_b   1.000
_cell.length_c   1.000
_cell.angle_alpha   90.00
_cell.angle_beta   90.00
_cell.angle_gamma   90.00
#
_symmetry.space_group_name_H-M   'P 1'
#
loop_
_entity.id
_entity.type
_entity.pdbx_description
1 polymer ?
#
loop_
_entity_poly.entity_id
_entity_poly.type
_entity_poly.pdbx_seq_one_letter_code
_entity_poly.pdbx_strand_id
1 'polypeptide(L)'
;MAEVYVLREGDLQVREDDTIFAPATVTLVKYNALDSDEDRYLLVDAGGLEDTVEDLDRWLNPYKITHEDIYEVILTHNHPDHTGLVRFIGGEDGAMIYGPDSTYNNRNAIYSERKPEGQFGVDVYLLDTPGHESSNDRSVFVGTENGRVAIVGDLMLNEAEFRNIKDFSQWPPENKIATRLSRLHIHSELPDIYEIVPGHGPSFKPMVLLNG
;
A
#
# COMPACT_ATOMS: atom_id res chain seq x y z
N MET A 1 0.67 20.17 -0.34
CA MET A 1 1.38 18.91 -0.04
C MET A 1 0.35 17.87 0.29
N ALA A 2 0.61 16.63 -0.09
CA ALA A 2 -0.29 15.54 0.19
C ALA A 2 -0.30 15.19 1.69
N GLU A 3 -1.39 14.59 2.14
CA GLU A 3 -1.60 14.12 3.51
C GLU A 3 -1.77 12.61 3.49
N VAL A 4 -1.15 11.89 4.43
CA VAL A 4 -1.19 10.43 4.52
C VAL A 4 -1.80 10.02 5.85
N TYR A 5 -2.70 9.04 5.78
CA TYR A 5 -3.48 8.55 6.90
C TYR A 5 -3.50 7.03 6.88
N VAL A 6 -2.88 6.39 7.87
CA VAL A 6 -3.03 4.95 8.07
C VAL A 6 -4.41 4.69 8.67
N LEU A 7 -5.33 4.17 7.86
CA LEU A 7 -6.72 3.91 8.24
C LEU A 7 -6.84 2.69 9.16
N ARG A 8 -6.03 1.67 8.87
CA ARG A 8 -5.89 0.44 9.62
C ARG A 8 -4.45 -0.03 9.52
N GLU A 9 -3.81 -0.25 10.66
CA GLU A 9 -2.50 -0.91 10.72
C GLU A 9 -2.65 -2.39 10.39
N GLY A 10 -1.71 -2.92 9.61
CA GLY A 10 -1.62 -4.34 9.37
C GLY A 10 -1.07 -5.08 10.59
N ASP A 11 -1.21 -6.40 10.57
CA ASP A 11 -0.71 -7.28 11.62
C ASP A 11 -0.40 -8.66 11.04
N LEU A 12 0.40 -9.45 11.75
CA LEU A 12 0.76 -10.81 11.35
C LEU A 12 0.95 -11.69 12.59
N GLN A 13 -0.07 -12.50 12.90
CA GLN A 13 -0.08 -13.38 14.06
C GLN A 13 -0.41 -14.82 13.66
N VAL A 14 0.35 -15.77 14.21
CA VAL A 14 -0.04 -17.19 14.19
C VAL A 14 -0.86 -17.45 15.45
N ARG A 15 -2.11 -17.91 15.28
CA ARG A 15 -3.02 -18.25 16.36
C ARG A 15 -2.71 -19.65 16.92
N GLU A 16 -3.28 -19.98 18.08
CA GLU A 16 -3.07 -21.26 18.76
C GLU A 16 -3.52 -22.48 17.94
N ASP A 17 -4.44 -22.29 16.98
CA ASP A 17 -4.97 -23.32 16.09
C ASP A 17 -4.21 -23.40 14.75
N ASP A 18 -3.00 -22.84 14.69
CA ASP A 18 -2.15 -22.70 13.50
C ASP A 18 -2.77 -21.87 12.36
N THR A 19 -3.90 -21.20 12.60
CA THR A 19 -4.44 -20.23 11.63
C THR A 19 -3.66 -18.93 11.68
N ILE A 20 -3.58 -18.26 10.52
CA ILE A 20 -2.88 -16.99 10.39
C ILE A 20 -3.91 -15.88 10.41
N PHE A 21 -3.68 -14.88 11.26
CA PHE A 21 -4.39 -13.61 11.21
C PHE A 21 -3.41 -12.57 10.65
N ALA A 22 -3.68 -12.14 9.42
CA ALA A 22 -2.82 -11.23 8.68
C ALA A 22 -3.63 -10.12 8.00
N PRO A 23 -4.28 -9.21 8.74
CA PRO A 23 -4.89 -8.05 8.11
C PRO A 23 -3.80 -7.19 7.49
N ALA A 24 -4.00 -6.73 6.25
CA ALA A 24 -3.11 -5.78 5.60
C ALA A 24 -3.32 -4.35 6.12
N THR A 25 -2.29 -3.53 6.03
CA THR A 25 -2.38 -2.09 6.23
C THR A 25 -3.22 -1.45 5.13
N VAL A 26 -4.10 -0.52 5.49
CA VAL A 26 -4.91 0.27 4.54
C VAL A 26 -4.59 1.74 4.74
N THR A 27 -4.21 2.43 3.67
CA THR A 27 -3.75 3.83 3.74
C THR A 27 -4.58 4.73 2.85
N LEU A 28 -5.00 5.88 3.39
CA LEU A 28 -5.62 6.96 2.64
C LEU A 28 -4.58 8.05 2.36
N VAL A 29 -4.54 8.50 1.12
CA VAL A 29 -3.73 9.63 0.68
C VAL A 29 -4.66 10.70 0.12
N LYS A 30 -4.67 11.87 0.75
CA LYS A 30 -5.33 13.05 0.20
C LYS A 30 -4.29 13.86 -0.56
N TYR A 31 -4.51 14.07 -1.86
CA TYR A 31 -3.52 14.71 -2.72
C TYR A 31 -4.18 15.65 -3.73
N ASN A 32 -3.42 16.64 -4.20
CA ASN A 32 -3.89 17.51 -5.27
C ASN A 32 -3.57 16.87 -6.63
N ALA A 33 -4.58 16.76 -7.49
CA ALA A 33 -4.42 16.13 -8.80
C ALA A 33 -3.63 17.03 -9.76
N LEU A 34 -2.85 16.44 -10.67
CA LEU A 34 -2.09 17.23 -11.66
C LEU A 34 -2.99 17.92 -12.71
N ASP A 35 -4.21 17.42 -12.88
CA ASP A 35 -5.19 17.84 -13.89
C ASP A 35 -6.33 18.69 -13.33
N SER A 36 -6.35 18.99 -12.03
CA SER A 36 -7.41 19.82 -11.41
C SER A 36 -6.95 20.54 -10.14
N ASP A 37 -7.58 21.66 -9.80
CA ASP A 37 -7.37 22.39 -8.54
C ASP A 37 -8.08 21.73 -7.32
N GLU A 38 -8.65 20.53 -7.50
CA GLU A 38 -9.36 19.79 -6.46
C GLU A 38 -8.47 18.75 -5.78
N ASP A 39 -8.73 18.53 -4.49
CA ASP A 39 -8.15 17.41 -3.75
C ASP A 39 -8.85 16.11 -4.15
N ARG A 40 -8.06 15.04 -4.29
CA ARG A 40 -8.54 13.67 -4.55
C ARG A 40 -8.10 12.74 -3.44
N TYR A 41 -8.86 11.68 -3.27
CA TYR A 41 -8.58 10.61 -2.29
C TYR A 41 -8.09 9.37 -3.02
N LEU A 42 -6.87 8.99 -2.74
CA LEU A 42 -6.24 7.74 -3.15
C LEU A 42 -6.30 6.77 -1.98
N LEU A 43 -6.80 5.56 -2.21
CA LEU A 43 -6.63 4.44 -1.29
C LEU A 43 -5.44 3.59 -1.75
N VAL A 44 -4.52 3.25 -0.84
CA VAL A 44 -3.44 2.28 -1.09
C VAL A 44 -3.77 1.01 -0.32
N ASP A 45 -3.99 -0.07 -1.07
CA ASP A 45 -4.62 -1.33 -0.65
C ASP A 45 -6.05 -1.16 -0.12
N ALA A 46 -6.83 -2.24 -0.12
CA ALA A 46 -8.27 -2.22 0.09
C ALA A 46 -8.77 -3.25 1.11
N GLY A 47 -7.91 -3.64 2.05
CA GLY A 47 -8.24 -4.63 3.08
C GLY A 47 -8.49 -6.04 2.54
N GLY A 48 -8.95 -6.93 3.41
CA GLY A 48 -9.14 -8.36 3.16
C GLY A 48 -10.57 -8.76 2.82
N LEU A 49 -10.73 -10.00 2.36
CA LEU A 49 -12.03 -10.54 1.92
C LEU A 49 -13.08 -10.62 3.04
N GLU A 50 -12.63 -10.63 4.29
CA GLU A 50 -13.44 -10.59 5.49
C GLU A 50 -13.94 -9.19 5.86
N ASP A 51 -13.30 -8.14 5.34
CA ASP A 51 -13.71 -6.76 5.60
C ASP A 51 -14.99 -6.41 4.83
N THR A 52 -15.72 -5.46 5.39
CA THR A 52 -16.94 -4.92 4.79
C THR A 52 -16.78 -3.46 4.40
N VAL A 53 -17.67 -2.96 3.54
CA VAL A 53 -17.72 -1.54 3.19
C VAL A 53 -18.01 -0.69 4.43
N GLU A 54 -18.83 -1.20 5.35
CA GLU A 54 -19.12 -0.56 6.63
C GLU A 54 -17.88 -0.48 7.55
N ASP A 55 -16.92 -1.39 7.41
CA ASP A 55 -15.64 -1.29 8.10
C ASP A 55 -14.76 -0.19 7.48
N LEU A 56 -14.70 -0.12 6.14
CA LEU A 56 -13.99 0.95 5.44
C LEU A 56 -14.57 2.34 5.75
N ASP A 57 -15.88 2.50 5.68
CA ASP A 57 -16.54 3.77 6.02
C ASP A 57 -16.28 4.16 7.49
N ARG A 58 -16.17 3.18 8.39
CA ARG A 58 -15.78 3.43 9.78
C ARG A 58 -14.35 3.95 9.90
N TRP A 59 -13.42 3.41 9.10
CA TRP A 59 -12.03 3.88 9.08
C TRP A 59 -11.90 5.28 8.43
N LEU A 60 -12.76 5.60 7.47
CA LEU A 60 -12.78 6.88 6.76
C LEU A 60 -13.53 8.00 7.51
N ASN A 61 -14.51 7.65 8.35
CA ASN A 61 -15.36 8.60 9.07
C ASN A 61 -14.60 9.70 9.86
N PRO A 62 -13.44 9.46 10.52
CA PRO A 62 -12.65 10.53 11.13
C PRO A 62 -12.27 11.67 10.17
N TYR A 63 -12.16 11.37 8.89
CA TYR A 63 -11.83 12.30 7.81
C TYR A 63 -13.08 12.85 7.09
N LYS A 64 -14.27 12.46 7.55
CA LYS A 64 -15.59 12.89 7.03
C LYS A 64 -15.79 12.58 5.55
N ILE A 65 -15.25 11.45 5.11
CA ILE A 65 -15.47 10.89 3.78
C ILE A 65 -15.96 9.45 3.91
N THR A 66 -16.45 8.91 2.81
CA THR A 66 -16.93 7.53 2.64
C THR A 66 -16.17 6.85 1.51
N HIS A 67 -16.37 5.55 1.34
CA HIS A 67 -15.80 4.82 0.21
C HIS A 67 -16.21 5.40 -1.16
N GLU A 68 -17.37 6.05 -1.26
CA GLU A 68 -17.85 6.71 -2.49
C GLU A 68 -17.02 7.96 -2.86
N ASP A 69 -16.31 8.55 -1.89
CA ASP A 69 -15.44 9.71 -2.12
C ASP A 69 -14.04 9.31 -2.62
N ILE A 70 -13.72 8.00 -2.64
CA ILE A 70 -12.43 7.50 -3.11
C ILE A 70 -12.37 7.65 -4.63
N TYR A 71 -11.36 8.38 -5.11
CA TYR A 71 -11.19 8.64 -6.52
C TYR A 71 -10.46 7.50 -7.23
N GLU A 72 -9.44 6.95 -6.58
CA GLU A 72 -8.66 5.86 -7.12
C GLU A 72 -8.08 4.96 -6.03
N VAL A 73 -7.78 3.73 -6.42
CA VAL A 73 -7.14 2.72 -5.59
C VAL A 73 -5.86 2.24 -6.28
N ILE A 74 -4.73 2.30 -5.58
CA ILE A 74 -3.51 1.59 -5.97
C ILE A 74 -3.40 0.33 -5.11
N LEU A 75 -3.31 -0.82 -5.76
CA LEU A 75 -2.97 -2.07 -5.06
C LEU A 75 -1.47 -2.29 -5.16
N THR A 76 -0.84 -2.54 -4.01
CA THR A 76 0.60 -2.83 -3.95
C THR A 76 0.90 -4.18 -4.60
N HIS A 77 0.02 -5.16 -4.40
CA HIS A 77 0.05 -6.48 -5.05
C HIS A 77 -1.36 -7.11 -5.03
N ASN A 78 -1.54 -8.37 -5.45
CA ASN A 78 -2.85 -9.01 -5.59
C ASN A 78 -3.24 -9.99 -4.47
N HIS A 79 -2.55 -10.03 -3.33
CA HIS A 79 -2.99 -10.94 -2.28
C HIS A 79 -4.39 -10.57 -1.74
N PRO A 80 -5.20 -11.57 -1.34
CA PRO A 80 -6.61 -11.35 -0.98
C PRO A 80 -6.85 -10.39 0.19
N ASP A 81 -5.91 -10.32 1.11
CA ASP A 81 -5.84 -9.42 2.27
C ASP A 81 -5.53 -7.96 1.91
N HIS A 82 -5.08 -7.68 0.68
CA HIS A 82 -4.88 -6.32 0.14
C HIS A 82 -5.97 -5.92 -0.86
N THR A 83 -6.77 -6.86 -1.38
CA THR A 83 -7.68 -6.63 -2.51
C THR A 83 -9.16 -6.86 -2.19
N GLY A 84 -9.49 -7.10 -0.93
CA GLY A 84 -10.80 -7.58 -0.49
C GLY A 84 -11.98 -6.69 -0.86
N LEU A 85 -11.83 -5.36 -0.70
CA LEU A 85 -12.92 -4.40 -0.91
C LEU A 85 -12.98 -3.79 -2.31
N VAL A 86 -12.04 -4.12 -3.22
CA VAL A 86 -11.91 -3.44 -4.53
C VAL A 86 -13.20 -3.47 -5.36
N ARG A 87 -13.98 -4.56 -5.27
CA ARG A 87 -15.24 -4.72 -5.99
C ARG A 87 -16.37 -3.79 -5.53
N PHE A 88 -16.24 -3.24 -4.32
CA PHE A 88 -17.24 -2.35 -3.73
C PHE A 88 -16.87 -0.88 -3.88
N ILE A 89 -15.56 -0.58 -3.90
CA ILE A 89 -15.03 0.76 -4.09
C ILE A 89 -15.02 1.13 -5.59
N GLY A 90 -14.72 0.16 -6.45
CA GLY A 90 -14.73 0.32 -7.90
C GLY A 90 -16.09 0.05 -8.56
N GLY A 91 -16.17 0.26 -9.87
CA GLY A 91 -17.39 0.05 -10.66
C GLY A 91 -17.45 0.98 -11.88
N GLU A 92 -18.59 1.03 -12.56
CA GLU A 92 -18.81 1.95 -13.70
C GLU A 92 -18.73 3.43 -13.26
N ASP A 93 -19.21 3.74 -12.06
CA ASP A 93 -19.22 5.07 -11.45
C ASP A 93 -18.33 5.16 -10.18
N GLY A 94 -17.54 4.12 -9.90
CA GLY A 94 -16.70 4.02 -8.70
C GLY A 94 -15.26 4.48 -8.92
N ALA A 95 -14.41 4.22 -7.94
CA ALA A 95 -12.99 4.54 -8.02
C ALA A 95 -12.29 3.79 -9.16
N MET A 96 -11.27 4.43 -9.76
CA MET A 96 -10.37 3.74 -10.68
C MET A 96 -9.47 2.77 -9.91
N ILE A 97 -9.44 1.50 -10.30
CA ILE A 97 -8.70 0.45 -9.58
C ILE A 97 -7.47 0.05 -10.38
N TYR A 98 -6.28 0.36 -9.85
CA TYR A 98 -5.00 0.04 -10.47
C TYR A 98 -4.33 -1.12 -9.74
N GLY A 99 -4.46 -2.32 -10.31
CA GLY A 99 -3.73 -3.50 -9.87
C GLY A 99 -2.31 -3.58 -10.45
N PRO A 100 -1.41 -4.37 -9.83
CA PRO A 100 -0.11 -4.71 -10.40
C PRO A 100 -0.25 -5.49 -11.73
N ASP A 101 -1.27 -6.33 -11.85
CA ASP A 101 -1.60 -7.12 -13.03
C ASP A 101 -3.09 -6.93 -13.38
N SER A 102 -3.38 -6.45 -14.58
CA SER A 102 -4.75 -6.27 -15.07
C SER A 102 -5.49 -7.60 -15.31
N THR A 103 -4.79 -8.74 -15.21
CA THR A 103 -5.37 -10.07 -15.37
C THR A 103 -5.81 -10.70 -14.05
N TYR A 104 -5.50 -10.10 -12.89
CA TYR A 104 -6.00 -10.58 -11.60
C TYR A 104 -7.50 -10.29 -11.47
N ASN A 105 -8.31 -11.13 -12.10
CA ASN A 105 -9.76 -11.09 -11.98
C ASN A 105 -10.17 -11.65 -10.61
N ASN A 106 -10.24 -10.81 -9.58
CA ASN A 106 -11.35 -10.96 -8.64
C ASN A 106 -12.60 -10.92 -9.53
N ARG A 107 -13.32 -12.05 -9.65
CA ARG A 107 -14.19 -12.37 -10.82
C ARG A 107 -15.31 -11.37 -11.13
N ASN A 108 -15.45 -10.30 -10.34
CA ASN A 108 -16.41 -9.22 -10.50
C ASN A 108 -15.80 -7.80 -10.38
N ALA A 109 -14.48 -7.64 -10.18
CA ALA A 109 -13.84 -6.33 -10.09
C ALA A 109 -13.39 -5.86 -11.48
N ILE A 110 -13.71 -4.61 -11.82
CA ILE A 110 -13.27 -3.97 -13.07
C ILE A 110 -11.97 -3.23 -12.76
N TYR A 111 -10.85 -3.78 -13.21
CA TYR A 111 -9.56 -3.11 -13.13
C TYR A 111 -9.40 -2.10 -14.27
N SER A 112 -8.84 -0.95 -13.93
CA SER A 112 -8.38 0.04 -14.91
C SER A 112 -7.08 -0.44 -15.58
N GLU A 113 -6.70 0.21 -16.68
CA GLU A 113 -5.38 -0.01 -17.28
C GLU A 113 -4.28 0.25 -16.24
N ARG A 114 -3.23 -0.59 -16.25
CA ARG A 114 -2.11 -0.46 -15.31
C ARG A 114 -1.54 0.96 -15.35
N LYS A 115 -1.58 1.65 -14.21
CA LYS A 115 -1.00 2.99 -14.09
C LYS A 115 0.52 2.93 -14.32
N PRO A 116 1.12 3.76 -15.18
CA PRO A 116 2.57 3.76 -15.35
C PRO A 116 3.27 4.15 -14.04
N GLU A 117 4.51 3.68 -13.87
CA GLU A 117 5.43 4.23 -12.87
C GLU A 117 5.61 5.73 -13.11
N GLY A 118 5.75 6.49 -12.03
CA GLY A 118 5.98 7.94 -12.11
C GLY A 118 5.10 8.76 -11.19
N GLN A 119 5.26 10.09 -11.32
CA GLN A 119 4.44 11.06 -10.62
C GLN A 119 3.05 11.15 -11.26
N PHE A 120 2.00 11.06 -10.45
CA PHE A 120 0.61 11.17 -10.93
C PHE A 120 -0.27 12.11 -10.10
N GLY A 121 0.26 12.61 -8.99
CA GLY A 121 -0.33 13.67 -8.18
C GLY A 121 0.75 14.67 -7.78
N VAL A 122 0.34 15.83 -7.27
CA VAL A 122 1.28 16.71 -6.56
C VAL A 122 1.81 15.92 -5.37
N ASP A 123 3.12 15.72 -5.36
CA ASP A 123 3.85 14.95 -4.34
C ASP A 123 3.50 13.45 -4.25
N VAL A 124 2.84 12.84 -5.24
CA VAL A 124 2.54 11.39 -5.23
C VAL A 124 3.23 10.67 -6.39
N TYR A 125 4.03 9.65 -6.06
CA TYR A 125 4.85 8.88 -6.99
C TYR A 125 4.60 7.39 -6.81
N LEU A 126 4.33 6.69 -7.92
CA LEU A 126 4.21 5.24 -7.96
C LEU A 126 5.52 4.64 -8.42
N LEU A 127 6.01 3.61 -7.73
CA LEU A 127 7.23 2.89 -8.06
C LEU A 127 6.95 1.39 -8.19
N ASP A 128 7.51 0.75 -9.22
CA ASP A 128 7.49 -0.70 -9.32
C ASP A 128 8.55 -1.31 -8.38
N THR A 129 8.12 -2.17 -7.47
CA THR A 129 8.94 -2.80 -6.43
C THR A 129 8.78 -4.32 -6.42
N PRO A 130 9.15 -5.00 -7.52
CA PRO A 130 8.85 -6.41 -7.72
C PRO A 130 9.50 -7.32 -6.69
N GLY A 131 8.77 -8.35 -6.27
CA GLY A 131 9.39 -9.59 -5.83
C GLY A 131 8.62 -10.39 -4.79
N HIS A 132 7.73 -9.77 -4.01
CA HIS A 132 6.91 -10.44 -3.01
C HIS A 132 5.95 -11.44 -3.63
N GLU A 133 5.03 -10.98 -4.48
CA GLU A 133 4.09 -11.84 -5.20
C GLU A 133 4.58 -12.03 -6.64
N SER A 134 5.11 -11.00 -7.29
CA SER A 134 5.40 -11.10 -8.72
C SER A 134 6.41 -10.05 -9.23
N SER A 135 6.58 -9.98 -10.55
CA SER A 135 7.32 -8.89 -11.21
C SER A 135 6.60 -7.55 -11.18
N ASN A 136 5.40 -7.46 -10.62
CA ASN A 136 4.52 -6.32 -10.79
C ASN A 136 4.16 -5.60 -9.49
N ASP A 137 4.66 -6.05 -8.35
CA ASP A 137 4.42 -5.42 -7.04
C ASP A 137 4.88 -3.96 -7.03
N ARG A 138 4.26 -3.13 -6.20
CA ARG A 138 4.40 -1.66 -6.26
C ARG A 138 4.46 -1.03 -4.87
N SER A 139 5.11 0.12 -4.81
CA SER A 139 5.16 1.00 -3.64
C SER A 139 4.73 2.41 -4.01
N VAL A 140 4.09 3.11 -3.07
CA VAL A 140 3.65 4.50 -3.24
C VAL A 140 4.49 5.41 -2.36
N PHE A 141 5.07 6.44 -2.96
CA PHE A 141 5.78 7.50 -2.26
C PHE A 141 4.95 8.77 -2.23
N VAL A 142 4.82 9.37 -1.05
CA VAL A 142 4.03 10.58 -0.85
C VAL A 142 4.86 11.65 -0.16
N GLY A 143 5.08 12.78 -0.80
CA GLY A 143 5.69 13.95 -0.18
C GLY A 143 4.69 14.66 0.74
N THR A 144 5.04 14.74 2.02
CA THR A 144 4.26 15.44 3.04
C THR A 144 5.07 16.59 3.62
N GLU A 145 4.42 17.42 4.43
CA GLU A 145 5.09 18.49 5.20
C GLU A 145 6.21 18.00 6.12
N ASN A 146 6.17 16.73 6.56
CA ASN A 146 7.18 16.15 7.43
C ASN A 146 8.31 15.43 6.68
N GLY A 147 8.22 15.32 5.35
CA GLY A 147 9.10 14.51 4.51
C GLY A 147 8.31 13.44 3.74
N ARG A 148 9.02 12.52 3.08
CA ARG A 148 8.37 11.49 2.23
C ARG A 148 7.86 10.32 3.09
N VAL A 149 6.64 9.86 2.84
CA VAL A 149 6.10 8.62 3.36
C VAL A 149 6.21 7.55 2.28
N ALA A 150 6.73 6.37 2.62
CA ALA A 150 6.82 5.22 1.72
C ALA A 150 5.83 4.14 2.14
N ILE A 151 4.80 3.90 1.33
CA ILE A 151 3.80 2.84 1.53
C ILE A 151 4.22 1.67 0.65
N VAL A 152 4.68 0.57 1.26
CA VAL A 152 5.48 -0.45 0.56
C VAL A 152 4.80 -1.81 0.42
N GLY A 153 3.58 -1.96 0.96
CA GLY A 153 2.89 -3.25 1.00
C GLY A 153 3.79 -4.34 1.58
N ASP A 154 3.69 -5.53 1.01
CA ASP A 154 4.46 -6.69 1.47
C ASP A 154 5.91 -6.75 0.96
N LEU A 155 6.40 -5.70 0.28
CA LEU A 155 7.84 -5.58 0.08
C LEU A 155 8.56 -5.72 1.41
N MET A 156 7.97 -5.20 2.50
CA MET A 156 8.34 -5.45 3.88
C MET A 156 7.09 -5.68 4.71
N LEU A 157 6.97 -6.85 5.34
CA LEU A 157 5.79 -7.16 6.14
C LEU A 157 5.70 -6.25 7.38
N ASN A 158 6.83 -5.88 7.99
CA ASN A 158 6.87 -5.02 9.18
C ASN A 158 8.26 -4.40 9.39
N GLU A 159 8.41 -3.60 10.45
CA GLU A 159 9.68 -2.96 10.82
C GLU A 159 10.84 -3.95 11.02
N ALA A 160 10.56 -5.15 11.55
CA ALA A 160 11.62 -6.14 11.79
C ALA A 160 12.22 -6.64 10.46
N GLU A 161 11.38 -6.86 9.44
CA GLU A 161 11.87 -7.19 8.10
C GLU A 161 12.58 -6.02 7.44
N PHE A 162 12.11 -4.79 7.64
CA PHE A 162 12.80 -3.59 7.17
C PHE A 162 14.22 -3.52 7.72
N ARG A 163 14.40 -3.73 9.03
CA ARG A 163 15.71 -3.67 9.71
C ARG A 163 16.63 -4.83 9.32
N ASN A 164 16.09 -5.93 8.81
CA ASN A 164 16.86 -7.10 8.39
C ASN A 164 16.63 -7.44 6.91
N ILE A 165 17.02 -6.53 6.02
CA ILE A 165 16.86 -6.67 4.56
C ILE A 165 17.46 -7.94 3.94
N LYS A 166 18.34 -8.64 4.66
CA LYS A 166 19.05 -9.81 4.13
C LYS A 166 18.27 -11.10 4.34
N ASP A 167 17.43 -11.12 5.36
CA ASP A 167 16.66 -12.30 5.75
C ASP A 167 15.20 -12.09 5.38
N PHE A 168 14.51 -13.20 5.17
CA PHE A 168 13.06 -13.23 4.97
C PHE A 168 12.43 -13.83 6.21
N SER A 169 11.22 -13.38 6.57
CA SER A 169 10.45 -14.06 7.60
C SER A 169 10.10 -15.50 7.17
N GLN A 170 9.36 -16.19 8.04
CA GLN A 170 8.76 -17.48 7.72
C GLN A 170 7.76 -17.43 6.54
N TRP A 171 7.40 -16.24 6.08
CA TRP A 171 6.56 -15.97 4.91
C TRP A 171 7.43 -15.38 3.79
N PRO A 172 8.26 -16.20 3.14
CA PRO A 172 9.20 -15.69 2.16
C PRO A 172 8.47 -15.20 0.90
N PRO A 173 9.02 -14.17 0.24
CA PRO A 173 8.51 -13.71 -1.05
C PRO A 173 8.73 -14.77 -2.14
N GLU A 174 7.94 -14.71 -3.21
CA GLU A 174 8.07 -15.57 -4.39
C GLU A 174 9.44 -15.40 -5.07
N ASN A 175 9.91 -14.16 -5.22
CA ASN A 175 11.20 -13.83 -5.80
C ASN A 175 12.09 -13.05 -4.81
N LYS A 176 12.89 -13.81 -4.06
CA LYS A 176 13.85 -13.30 -3.07
C LYS A 176 14.88 -12.33 -3.63
N ILE A 177 15.36 -12.54 -4.87
CA ILE A 177 16.38 -11.66 -5.47
C ILE A 177 15.75 -10.31 -5.81
N ALA A 178 14.62 -10.31 -6.50
CA ALA A 178 13.90 -9.10 -6.85
C ALA A 178 13.49 -8.32 -5.59
N THR A 179 12.89 -9.01 -4.61
CA THR A 179 12.50 -8.41 -3.32
C THR A 179 13.67 -7.72 -2.66
N ARG A 180 14.85 -8.35 -2.62
CA ARG A 180 16.03 -7.75 -2.00
C ARG A 180 16.54 -6.53 -2.75
N LEU A 181 16.48 -6.52 -4.08
CA LEU A 181 16.84 -5.36 -4.88
C LEU A 181 15.86 -4.20 -4.65
N SER A 182 14.55 -4.49 -4.59
CA SER A 182 13.53 -3.48 -4.28
C SER A 182 13.66 -2.94 -2.85
N ARG A 183 13.92 -3.79 -1.85
CA ARG A 183 14.22 -3.35 -0.47
C ARG A 183 15.45 -2.45 -0.41
N LEU A 184 16.51 -2.78 -1.16
CA LEU A 184 17.72 -1.96 -1.25
C LEU A 184 17.45 -0.61 -1.92
N HIS A 185 16.55 -0.56 -2.91
CA HIS A 185 16.15 0.69 -3.53
C HIS A 185 15.37 1.60 -2.55
N ILE A 186 14.39 1.05 -1.80
CA ILE A 186 13.74 1.82 -0.71
C ILE A 186 14.77 2.31 0.31
N HIS A 187 15.76 1.47 0.64
CA HIS A 187 16.84 1.84 1.56
C HIS A 187 17.72 3.00 1.05
N SER A 188 17.95 3.10 -0.27
CA SER A 188 18.71 4.23 -0.83
C SER A 188 17.97 5.56 -0.76
N GLU A 189 16.64 5.52 -0.68
CA GLU A 189 15.77 6.71 -0.57
C GLU A 189 15.58 7.19 0.89
N LEU A 190 16.09 6.45 1.88
CA LEU A 190 15.94 6.76 3.31
C LEU A 190 16.29 8.19 3.75
N PRO A 191 17.29 8.88 3.16
CA PRO A 191 17.56 10.27 3.53
C PRO A 191 16.35 11.20 3.39
N ASP A 192 15.41 10.88 2.49
CA ASP A 192 14.21 11.67 2.22
C ASP A 192 12.93 11.08 2.85
N ILE A 193 13.00 9.84 3.38
CA ILE A 193 11.85 9.12 3.96
C ILE A 193 11.71 9.45 5.44
N TYR A 194 10.60 10.09 5.78
CA TYR A 194 10.19 10.38 7.15
C TYR A 194 9.52 9.16 7.83
N GLU A 195 8.73 8.39 7.09
CA GLU A 195 7.93 7.29 7.60
C GLU A 195 7.76 6.17 6.56
N ILE A 196 7.70 4.93 7.03
CA ILE A 196 7.42 3.74 6.23
C ILE A 196 6.14 3.09 6.75
N VAL A 197 5.26 2.73 5.81
CA VAL A 197 4.01 2.02 6.05
C VAL A 197 4.15 0.61 5.44
N PRO A 198 4.37 -0.44 6.25
CA PRO A 198 4.53 -1.81 5.78
C PRO A 198 3.18 -2.51 5.56
N GLY A 199 3.20 -3.71 4.98
CA GLY A 199 1.98 -4.48 4.68
C GLY A 199 1.27 -5.07 5.90
N HIS A 200 2.01 -5.52 6.91
CA HIS A 200 1.49 -6.28 8.07
C HIS A 200 2.15 -5.87 9.40
N GLY A 201 2.16 -4.57 9.69
CA GLY A 201 2.63 -4.05 10.95
C GLY A 201 2.42 -2.55 11.08
N PRO A 202 2.74 -1.96 12.24
CA PRO A 202 2.60 -0.53 12.45
C PRO A 202 3.52 0.28 11.54
N SER A 203 3.09 1.48 11.16
CA SER A 203 3.99 2.46 10.54
C SER A 203 5.16 2.80 11.46
N PHE A 204 6.32 3.11 10.89
CA PHE A 204 7.52 3.42 11.66
C PHE A 204 8.39 4.46 10.95
N LYS A 205 9.11 5.24 11.76
CA LYS A 205 10.17 6.11 11.25
C LYS A 205 11.41 5.25 10.98
N PRO A 206 11.94 5.23 9.76
CA PRO A 206 13.17 4.52 9.50
C PRO A 206 14.30 5.26 10.20
N MET A 207 14.68 4.79 11.40
CA MET A 207 15.89 5.29 12.03
C MET A 207 17.05 4.90 11.11
N VAL A 208 17.72 5.90 10.53
CA VAL A 208 19.04 5.70 9.92
C VAL A 208 19.90 5.10 11.02
N LEU A 209 20.24 3.82 10.91
CA LEU A 209 21.34 3.28 11.70
C LEU A 209 22.59 3.98 11.17
N LEU A 210 22.94 5.11 11.79
CA LEU A 210 24.27 5.68 11.76
C LEU A 210 25.19 4.73 12.52
N ASN A 211 25.44 3.55 11.95
CA ASN A 211 26.58 2.71 12.30
C ASN A 211 27.52 2.87 11.10
N GLY A 212 28.60 3.66 11.18
CA GLY A 212 29.67 3.52 12.16
C GLY A 212 30.69 2.56 11.56
#